data_AF-U7NKQ7-F1
#
_entry.id   AF-U7NKQ7-F1
#
_cell.length_a   1.000
_cell.length_b   1.000
_cell.length_c   1.000
_cell.angle_alpha   90.00
_cell.angle_beta   90.00
_cell.angle_gamma   90.00
#
_symmetry.space_group_name_H-M   'P 1'
#
loop_
_entity.id
_entity.type
_entity.pdbx_description
1 polymer ?
#
loop_
_entity_poly.entity_id
_entity_poly.type
_entity_poly.pdbx_seq_one_letter_code
_entity_poly.pdbx_strand_id
1 'polypeptide(L)'
;MLETRDRQSEERYRNRWYGKYRAFVRDNNDPERLGRVRLEIPAVLGCGRENWSEWAAPCFPYGGNDDTGMFLVPEEGASVWAEFEGGVVQHPIWTGVWLAKSNPGEQPEESKRTCANAFCHDCEDKVEHQTNRHDDLEHKKYHGHPPYYCPRLKVLLKTETGHTILADDRDGDELLRIIDRAGQILTMEGKVKPEIQSGNALRRGTKDAEKGDQLDIASQIVGSRARIQLTDLCRQQVILEAWQDKEKVHILSCDKGRSRWQKILIDTTKDREKVHIWGLNGTQEILVDSTAAAEQIRLTDKAGQVVRMNAAPGQESISATDKSGSLVFMDGVAGNIIIRSTNTVLINT
;
A
#
# COMPACT_ATOMS: atom_id res chain seq x y z
N MET A 1 19.77 5.16 -52.94
CA MET A 1 19.99 3.86 -53.59
C MET A 1 21.04 3.12 -52.77
N LEU A 2 20.62 2.36 -51.77
CA LEU A 2 21.50 1.58 -50.88
C LEU A 2 21.47 0.12 -51.35
N GLU A 3 22.21 -0.17 -52.41
CA GLU A 3 22.35 -1.53 -52.96
C GLU A 3 23.83 -1.93 -52.99
N THR A 4 24.35 -2.31 -51.83
CA THR A 4 25.45 -3.28 -51.71
C THR A 4 25.31 -3.99 -50.36
N ARG A 5 24.31 -4.87 -50.24
CA ARG A 5 24.36 -5.89 -49.18
C ARG A 5 25.44 -6.89 -49.60
N ASP A 6 26.51 -6.93 -48.82
CA ASP A 6 27.62 -7.88 -49.01
C ASP A 6 27.10 -9.32 -48.89
N ARG A 7 27.55 -10.20 -49.79
CA ARG A 7 27.11 -11.62 -49.87
C ARG A 7 27.39 -12.37 -48.56
N GLN A 8 28.43 -11.97 -47.84
CA GLN A 8 28.74 -12.50 -46.50
C GLN A 8 27.70 -12.11 -45.45
N SER A 9 27.09 -10.92 -45.59
CA SER A 9 25.97 -10.51 -44.73
C SER A 9 24.75 -11.37 -45.03
N GLU A 10 24.38 -11.58 -46.29
CA GLU A 10 23.23 -12.42 -46.66
C GLU A 10 23.39 -13.90 -46.24
N GLU A 11 24.61 -14.43 -46.23
CA GLU A 11 24.91 -15.75 -45.66
C GLU A 11 24.76 -15.77 -44.12
N ARG A 12 25.21 -14.72 -43.43
CA ARG A 12 25.12 -14.60 -41.96
C ARG A 12 23.69 -14.51 -41.44
N TYR A 13 22.79 -13.88 -42.19
CA TYR A 13 21.37 -13.72 -41.85
C TYR A 13 20.48 -14.87 -42.38
N ARG A 14 21.04 -15.78 -43.18
CA ARG A 14 20.31 -16.92 -43.72
C ARG A 14 19.89 -17.85 -42.57
N ASN A 15 18.61 -18.20 -42.51
CA ASN A 15 18.03 -19.04 -41.45
C ASN A 15 18.16 -18.48 -40.03
N ARG A 16 18.28 -17.15 -39.89
CA ARG A 16 18.27 -16.46 -38.60
C ARG A 16 16.97 -15.72 -38.38
N TRP A 17 16.45 -15.79 -37.17
CA TRP A 17 15.19 -15.16 -36.77
C TRP A 17 15.47 -14.04 -35.78
N TYR A 18 15.65 -12.83 -36.31
CA TYR A 18 15.87 -11.64 -35.50
C TYR A 18 14.55 -10.94 -35.17
N GLY A 19 14.50 -10.26 -34.03
CA GLY A 19 13.34 -9.50 -33.57
C GLY A 19 12.49 -10.24 -32.54
N LYS A 20 11.36 -9.63 -32.17
CA LYS A 20 10.42 -10.13 -31.16
C LYS A 20 9.25 -10.82 -31.83
N TYR A 21 8.93 -12.03 -31.37
CA TYR A 21 7.84 -12.85 -31.87
C TYR A 21 6.80 -13.03 -30.78
N ARG A 22 5.51 -12.94 -31.12
CA ARG A 22 4.45 -13.25 -30.15
C ARG A 22 4.48 -14.73 -29.83
N ALA A 23 4.50 -15.04 -28.55
CA ALA A 23 4.52 -16.40 -28.05
C ALA A 23 3.58 -16.57 -26.87
N PHE A 24 3.23 -17.83 -26.61
CA PHE A 24 2.41 -18.22 -25.47
C PHE A 24 3.18 -19.23 -24.63
N VAL A 25 3.15 -19.04 -23.31
CA VAL A 25 3.72 -20.00 -22.37
C VAL A 25 2.88 -21.27 -22.40
N ARG A 26 3.56 -22.41 -22.52
CA ARG A 26 2.93 -23.74 -22.58
C ARG A 26 3.40 -24.69 -21.50
N ASP A 27 4.58 -24.46 -20.96
CA ASP A 27 5.09 -25.19 -19.80
C ASP A 27 6.09 -24.28 -19.06
N ASN A 28 5.91 -24.14 -17.75
CA ASN A 28 6.80 -23.37 -16.89
C ASN A 28 7.43 -24.21 -15.77
N ASN A 29 7.26 -25.54 -15.81
CA ASN A 29 7.85 -26.46 -14.83
C ASN A 29 9.31 -26.79 -15.17
N ASP A 30 10.17 -25.77 -15.17
CA ASP A 30 11.59 -25.90 -15.49
C ASP A 30 12.32 -26.85 -14.52
N PRO A 31 12.84 -28.00 -14.99
CA PRO A 31 13.57 -28.95 -14.15
C PRO A 31 14.83 -28.37 -13.52
N GLU A 32 15.46 -27.38 -14.15
CA GLU A 32 16.69 -26.74 -13.65
C GLU A 32 16.40 -25.53 -12.75
N ARG A 33 15.13 -25.12 -12.62
CA ARG A 33 14.69 -23.99 -11.78
C ARG A 33 15.39 -22.67 -12.13
N LEU A 34 15.70 -22.46 -13.42
CA LEU A 34 16.33 -21.25 -13.93
C LEU A 34 15.30 -20.23 -14.44
N GLY A 35 14.02 -20.54 -14.34
CA GLY A 35 12.93 -19.68 -14.82
C GLY A 35 12.70 -19.78 -16.32
N ARG A 36 13.12 -20.91 -16.92
CA ARG A 36 12.89 -21.19 -18.33
C ARG A 36 11.43 -21.59 -18.57
N VAL A 37 10.94 -21.36 -19.77
CA VAL A 37 9.59 -21.80 -20.18
C VAL A 37 9.62 -22.42 -21.57
N ARG A 38 8.68 -23.32 -21.87
CA ARG A 38 8.41 -23.74 -23.24
C ARG A 38 7.37 -22.83 -23.86
N LEU A 39 7.66 -22.39 -25.08
CA LEU A 39 6.85 -21.42 -25.80
C LEU A 39 6.22 -22.05 -27.04
N GLU A 40 4.98 -21.71 -27.30
CA GLU A 40 4.40 -21.83 -28.64
C GLU A 40 4.64 -20.51 -29.39
N ILE A 41 5.35 -20.57 -30.52
CA ILE A 41 5.72 -19.40 -31.33
C ILE A 41 5.15 -19.58 -32.75
N PRO A 42 3.87 -19.24 -32.98
CA PRO A 42 3.16 -19.57 -34.22
C PRO A 42 3.86 -19.10 -35.50
N ALA A 43 4.49 -17.92 -35.45
CA ALA A 43 5.15 -17.32 -36.62
C ALA A 43 6.48 -17.98 -37.01
N VAL A 44 7.08 -18.79 -36.12
CA VAL A 44 8.44 -19.35 -36.31
C VAL A 44 8.43 -20.87 -36.27
N LEU A 45 7.83 -21.46 -35.23
CA LEU A 45 7.80 -22.90 -35.01
C LEU A 45 6.49 -23.55 -35.45
N GLY A 46 5.44 -22.76 -35.66
CA GLY A 46 4.08 -23.25 -35.89
C GLY A 46 3.31 -23.44 -34.58
N CYS A 47 2.14 -24.05 -34.68
CA CYS A 47 1.25 -24.33 -33.55
C CYS A 47 1.22 -25.83 -33.26
N GLY A 48 0.88 -26.22 -32.03
CA GLY A 48 0.82 -27.63 -31.62
C GLY A 48 1.95 -28.01 -30.69
N ARG A 49 1.73 -29.08 -29.91
CA ARG A 49 2.61 -29.50 -28.82
C ARG A 49 3.98 -29.98 -29.30
N GLU A 50 4.01 -30.55 -30.49
CA GLU A 50 5.21 -30.99 -31.20
C GLU A 50 6.09 -29.83 -31.67
N ASN A 51 5.52 -28.62 -31.76
CA ASN A 51 6.17 -27.39 -32.24
C ASN A 51 6.51 -26.42 -31.10
N TRP A 52 6.41 -26.86 -29.84
CA TRP A 52 6.88 -26.05 -28.72
C TRP A 52 8.39 -25.88 -28.80
N SER A 53 8.86 -24.71 -28.37
CA SER A 53 10.29 -24.42 -28.31
C SER A 53 11.00 -25.35 -27.33
N GLU A 54 12.33 -25.42 -27.46
CA GLU A 54 13.19 -25.79 -26.35
C GLU A 54 12.97 -24.84 -25.15
N TRP A 55 13.52 -25.17 -23.99
CA TRP A 55 13.44 -24.32 -22.80
C TRP A 55 14.02 -22.93 -23.07
N ALA A 56 13.13 -21.94 -23.16
CA ALA A 56 13.48 -20.56 -23.42
C ALA A 56 14.03 -19.90 -22.16
N ALA A 57 15.23 -19.31 -22.26
CA ALA A 57 15.84 -18.61 -21.14
C ALA A 57 15.10 -17.31 -20.81
N PRO A 58 15.03 -16.90 -19.53
CA PRO A 58 14.45 -15.62 -19.16
C PRO A 58 15.38 -14.46 -19.47
N CYS A 59 14.81 -13.34 -19.92
CA CYS A 59 15.48 -12.04 -19.91
C CYS A 59 14.95 -11.19 -18.74
N PHE A 60 15.30 -11.58 -17.52
CA PHE A 60 14.87 -10.88 -16.30
C PHE A 60 15.46 -9.46 -16.21
N PRO A 61 14.72 -8.49 -15.62
CA PRO A 61 15.15 -7.10 -15.59
C PRO A 61 16.33 -6.83 -14.64
N TYR A 62 16.54 -7.69 -13.64
CA TYR A 62 17.57 -7.52 -12.62
C TYR A 62 17.96 -8.87 -12.01
N GLY A 63 19.25 -9.10 -11.78
CA GLY A 63 19.78 -10.33 -11.17
C GLY A 63 21.10 -10.78 -11.80
N GLY A 64 21.43 -12.06 -11.62
CA GLY A 64 22.62 -12.70 -12.21
C GLY A 64 23.85 -12.79 -11.29
N ASN A 65 23.75 -12.22 -10.09
CA ASN A 65 24.71 -12.40 -8.99
C ASN A 65 24.09 -13.27 -7.89
N ASP A 66 24.93 -13.70 -6.95
CA ASP A 66 24.50 -14.51 -5.81
C ASP A 66 23.44 -13.78 -4.96
N ASP A 67 22.40 -14.52 -4.56
CA ASP A 67 21.26 -14.06 -3.73
C ASP A 67 20.64 -12.70 -4.14
N THR A 68 20.58 -12.41 -5.44
CA THR A 68 20.09 -11.11 -5.95
C THR A 68 19.29 -11.25 -7.23
N GLY A 69 18.10 -10.63 -7.31
CA GLY A 69 17.40 -10.46 -8.58
C GLY A 69 15.88 -10.34 -8.49
N MET A 70 15.25 -10.20 -9.65
CA MET A 70 13.81 -10.32 -9.86
C MET A 70 13.51 -11.63 -10.59
N PHE A 71 12.87 -12.57 -9.89
CA PHE A 71 12.55 -13.89 -10.43
C PHE A 71 11.03 -14.03 -10.57
N LEU A 72 10.50 -13.64 -11.73
CA LEU A 72 9.07 -13.58 -12.02
C LEU A 72 8.76 -14.43 -13.26
N VAL A 73 8.48 -15.71 -13.06
CA VAL A 73 8.18 -16.64 -14.17
C VAL A 73 6.69 -16.54 -14.51
N PRO A 74 6.33 -16.29 -15.78
CA PRO A 74 4.94 -16.21 -16.19
C PRO A 74 4.22 -17.57 -16.10
N GLU A 75 2.93 -17.52 -15.84
CA GLU A 75 2.05 -18.68 -15.75
C GLU A 75 1.79 -19.34 -17.13
N GLU A 76 1.39 -20.61 -17.14
CA GLU A 76 0.95 -21.28 -18.36
C GLU A 76 -0.21 -20.52 -19.02
N GLY A 77 -0.14 -20.34 -20.34
CA GLY A 77 -1.11 -19.55 -21.11
C GLY A 77 -0.78 -18.06 -21.20
N ALA A 78 0.18 -17.55 -20.43
CA ALA A 78 0.59 -16.15 -20.51
C ALA A 78 1.17 -15.79 -21.89
N SER A 79 0.97 -14.53 -22.28
CA SER A 79 1.40 -13.98 -23.56
C SER A 79 2.73 -13.23 -23.40
N VAL A 80 3.81 -13.76 -24.00
CA VAL A 80 5.19 -13.24 -23.87
C VAL A 80 5.79 -12.93 -25.23
N TRP A 81 6.85 -12.11 -25.25
CA TRP A 81 7.69 -12.00 -26.44
C TRP A 81 8.78 -13.06 -26.42
N ALA A 82 8.92 -13.77 -27.54
CA ALA A 82 10.02 -14.67 -27.79
C ALA A 82 11.09 -13.97 -28.64
N GLU A 83 12.35 -14.26 -28.32
CA GLU A 83 13.53 -13.91 -29.08
C GLU A 83 14.44 -15.14 -29.20
N PHE A 84 15.52 -15.01 -29.96
CA PHE A 84 16.44 -16.10 -30.22
C PHE A 84 17.88 -15.60 -30.12
N GLU A 85 18.73 -16.23 -29.29
CA GLU A 85 20.13 -15.83 -29.15
C GLU A 85 20.83 -15.89 -30.50
N GLY A 86 21.38 -14.75 -30.95
CA GLY A 86 21.99 -14.66 -32.27
C GLY A 86 21.06 -14.98 -33.45
N GLY A 87 19.74 -15.01 -33.23
CA GLY A 87 18.73 -15.44 -34.20
C GLY A 87 18.64 -16.97 -34.38
N VAL A 88 19.20 -17.76 -33.47
CA VAL A 88 19.21 -19.23 -33.51
C VAL A 88 17.92 -19.78 -32.87
N VAL A 89 17.07 -20.46 -33.64
CA VAL A 89 15.78 -20.99 -33.15
C VAL A 89 15.94 -21.97 -31.97
N GLN A 90 17.05 -22.71 -31.94
CA GLN A 90 17.40 -23.65 -30.88
C GLN A 90 17.81 -22.99 -29.55
N HIS A 91 17.98 -21.66 -29.52
CA HIS A 91 18.33 -20.89 -28.32
C HIS A 91 17.27 -19.82 -28.04
N PRO A 92 16.04 -20.23 -27.69
CA PRO A 92 14.96 -19.30 -27.43
C PRO A 92 15.17 -18.52 -26.12
N ILE A 93 14.69 -17.28 -26.10
CA ILE A 93 14.60 -16.41 -24.94
C ILE A 93 13.16 -15.91 -24.83
N TRP A 94 12.65 -15.74 -23.61
CA TRP A 94 11.42 -15.01 -23.37
C TRP A 94 11.69 -13.67 -22.66
N THR A 95 10.94 -12.64 -23.03
CA THR A 95 11.04 -11.32 -22.41
C THR A 95 9.69 -10.60 -22.39
N GLY A 96 9.41 -9.91 -21.28
CA GLY A 96 8.21 -9.09 -21.12
C GLY A 96 6.90 -9.82 -21.46
N VAL A 97 5.84 -9.04 -21.59
CA VAL A 97 4.51 -9.52 -21.93
C VAL A 97 3.87 -8.64 -23.00
N TRP A 98 2.90 -9.20 -23.71
CA TRP A 98 2.00 -8.43 -24.57
C TRP A 98 0.56 -8.79 -24.23
N LEU A 99 -0.35 -7.83 -24.43
CA LEU A 99 -1.77 -8.00 -24.14
C LEU A 99 -2.55 -8.01 -25.45
N ALA A 100 -3.41 -8.99 -25.67
CA ALA A 100 -4.20 -9.13 -26.89
C ALA A 100 -5.51 -8.33 -26.83
N LYS A 101 -5.83 -7.73 -25.67
CA LYS A 101 -7.15 -7.13 -25.40
C LYS A 101 -8.25 -8.19 -25.55
N SER A 102 -7.98 -9.43 -25.12
CA SER A 102 -8.97 -10.50 -25.09
C SER A 102 -10.13 -10.15 -24.14
N ASN A 103 -11.22 -10.91 -24.16
CA ASN A 103 -12.30 -10.78 -23.18
C ASN A 103 -12.46 -12.11 -22.42
N PRO A 104 -12.22 -12.15 -21.09
CA PRO A 104 -11.74 -11.06 -20.24
C PRO A 104 -10.30 -10.64 -20.60
N GLY A 105 -10.01 -9.35 -20.44
CA GLY A 105 -8.69 -8.77 -20.79
C GLY A 105 -7.61 -9.19 -19.82
N GLU A 106 -6.39 -9.38 -20.33
CA GLU A 106 -5.24 -9.98 -19.62
C GLU A 106 -4.59 -9.03 -18.59
N GLN A 107 -5.00 -7.75 -18.58
CA GLN A 107 -4.50 -6.76 -17.62
C GLN A 107 -5.13 -6.92 -16.23
N PRO A 108 -4.42 -6.55 -15.15
CA PRO A 108 -4.99 -6.52 -13.80
C PRO A 108 -6.28 -5.70 -13.72
N GLU A 109 -7.24 -6.15 -12.91
CA GLU A 109 -8.52 -5.43 -12.73
C GLU A 109 -8.31 -4.01 -12.19
N GLU A 110 -7.37 -3.85 -11.27
CA GLU A 110 -7.02 -2.54 -10.70
C GLU A 110 -6.54 -1.55 -11.78
N SER A 111 -5.92 -2.02 -12.87
CA SER A 111 -5.46 -1.17 -13.97
C SER A 111 -6.57 -0.80 -14.97
N LYS A 112 -7.75 -1.42 -14.88
CA LYS A 112 -8.94 -1.09 -15.71
C LYS A 112 -9.71 0.11 -15.14
N ARG A 113 -9.33 0.62 -13.97
CA ARG A 113 -10.03 1.72 -13.29
C ARG A 113 -10.05 3.00 -14.14
N THR A 114 -11.23 3.59 -14.27
CA THR A 114 -11.43 4.92 -14.86
C THR A 114 -11.74 5.96 -13.78
N CYS A 115 -11.45 7.23 -14.08
CA CYS A 115 -11.82 8.36 -13.23
C CYS A 115 -13.17 8.94 -13.66
N ALA A 116 -14.00 9.34 -12.71
CA ALA A 116 -15.25 10.04 -13.01
C ALA A 116 -15.01 11.45 -13.58
N ASN A 117 -13.91 12.11 -13.16
CA ASN A 117 -13.44 13.41 -13.63
C ASN A 117 -11.91 13.45 -13.61
N ALA A 118 -11.31 14.34 -14.41
CA ALA A 118 -9.87 14.61 -14.36
C ALA A 118 -9.51 15.52 -13.16
N PHE A 119 -9.12 14.88 -12.05
CA PHE A 119 -8.71 15.55 -10.82
C PHE A 119 -7.31 16.16 -10.89
N CYS A 120 -6.37 15.53 -11.59
CA CYS A 120 -5.03 16.07 -11.77
C CYS A 120 -5.07 17.35 -12.60
N HIS A 121 -4.31 18.38 -12.18
CA HIS A 121 -4.28 19.66 -12.87
C HIS A 121 -3.71 19.54 -14.29
N ASP A 122 -2.81 18.58 -14.47
CA ASP A 122 -2.08 18.25 -15.70
C ASP A 122 -2.46 16.86 -16.25
N CYS A 123 -3.70 16.43 -16.04
CA CYS A 123 -4.20 15.18 -16.62
C CYS A 123 -4.14 15.23 -18.15
N GLU A 124 -3.34 14.34 -18.77
CA GLU A 124 -3.16 14.26 -20.23
C GLU A 124 -4.51 14.11 -20.96
N ASP A 125 -5.38 13.21 -20.48
CA ASP A 125 -6.72 12.97 -21.04
C ASP A 125 -7.64 14.22 -20.95
N LYS A 126 -7.46 15.07 -19.91
CA LYS A 126 -8.16 16.37 -19.81
C LYS A 126 -7.67 17.37 -20.84
N VAL A 127 -6.38 17.35 -21.17
CA VAL A 127 -5.78 18.22 -22.18
C VAL A 127 -6.24 17.81 -23.57
N GLU A 128 -6.28 16.51 -23.87
CA GLU A 128 -6.76 15.94 -25.14
C GLU A 128 -8.28 16.14 -25.36
N HIS A 129 -9.06 16.34 -24.30
CA HIS A 129 -10.49 16.65 -24.39
C HIS A 129 -10.82 18.15 -24.41
N GLN A 130 -9.83 19.03 -24.53
CA GLN A 130 -10.10 20.47 -24.68
C GLN A 130 -10.83 20.74 -26.00
N THR A 131 -11.69 21.77 -26.02
CA THR A 131 -12.41 22.18 -27.22
C THR A 131 -11.48 22.87 -28.21
N ASN A 132 -10.57 22.12 -28.82
CA ASN A 132 -9.72 22.56 -29.92
C ASN A 132 -10.12 21.79 -31.18
N ARG A 133 -10.57 22.52 -32.19
CA ARG A 133 -11.04 21.95 -33.46
C ARG A 133 -9.95 21.18 -34.22
N HIS A 134 -8.68 21.54 -34.05
CA HIS A 134 -7.58 20.85 -34.75
C HIS A 134 -7.27 19.50 -34.10
N ASP A 135 -7.20 19.48 -32.76
CA ASP A 135 -7.00 18.27 -31.95
C ASP A 135 -8.17 17.29 -32.12
N ASP A 136 -9.41 17.80 -32.08
CA ASP A 136 -10.63 17.01 -32.35
C ASP A 136 -10.59 16.31 -33.72
N LEU A 137 -10.03 16.96 -34.75
CA LEU A 137 -9.93 16.39 -36.10
C LEU A 137 -8.83 15.33 -36.24
N GLU A 138 -7.68 15.51 -35.58
CA GLU A 138 -6.57 14.53 -35.59
C GLU A 138 -6.91 13.27 -34.78
N HIS A 139 -7.67 13.42 -33.69
CA HIS A 139 -7.93 12.35 -32.73
C HIS A 139 -9.35 11.77 -32.78
N LYS A 140 -10.16 12.08 -33.81
CA LYS A 140 -11.54 11.54 -34.00
C LYS A 140 -11.70 10.03 -33.82
N LYS A 141 -10.70 9.24 -34.24
CA LYS A 141 -10.72 7.77 -34.11
C LYS A 141 -10.59 7.32 -32.65
N TYR A 142 -10.00 8.15 -31.80
CA TYR A 142 -9.61 7.85 -30.43
C TYR A 142 -10.52 8.50 -29.38
N HIS A 143 -11.23 9.59 -29.67
CA HIS A 143 -12.18 10.26 -28.74
C HIS A 143 -13.42 9.44 -28.32
N GLY A 144 -13.62 8.23 -28.87
CA GLY A 144 -14.69 7.31 -28.47
C GLY A 144 -14.32 6.37 -27.31
N HIS A 145 -13.58 6.86 -26.31
CA HIS A 145 -13.15 6.04 -25.17
C HIS A 145 -14.01 6.26 -23.90
N PRO A 146 -14.01 5.31 -22.94
CA PRO A 146 -14.66 5.46 -21.63
C PRO A 146 -14.14 6.70 -20.85
N PRO A 147 -14.75 7.06 -19.70
CA PRO A 147 -14.32 8.20 -18.87
C PRO A 147 -12.82 8.19 -18.56
N TYR A 148 -12.26 9.38 -18.32
CA TYR A 148 -10.83 9.67 -18.12
C TYR A 148 -9.99 8.47 -17.64
N TYR A 149 -9.16 7.92 -18.54
CA TYR A 149 -8.15 6.92 -18.16
C TYR A 149 -6.93 7.63 -17.60
N CYS A 150 -6.48 7.22 -16.41
CA CYS A 150 -5.31 7.84 -15.78
C CYS A 150 -4.16 6.83 -15.65
N PRO A 151 -3.08 6.97 -16.43
CA PRO A 151 -1.94 6.06 -16.37
C PRO A 151 -1.11 6.21 -15.09
N ARG A 152 -1.46 7.14 -14.19
CA ARG A 152 -0.76 7.38 -12.91
C ARG A 152 -1.05 6.32 -11.84
N LEU A 153 -2.08 5.48 -12.03
CA LEU A 153 -2.24 4.27 -11.21
C LEU A 153 -1.30 3.17 -11.74
N LYS A 154 -0.30 2.83 -10.95
CA LYS A 154 0.70 1.80 -11.25
C LYS A 154 0.39 0.53 -10.46
N VAL A 155 -0.08 -0.51 -11.14
CA VAL A 155 -0.07 -1.87 -10.57
C VAL A 155 1.33 -2.42 -10.75
N LEU A 156 2.14 -2.36 -9.68
CA LEU A 156 3.56 -2.76 -9.70
C LEU A 156 3.71 -4.28 -9.81
N LEU A 157 2.82 -5.02 -9.14
CA LEU A 157 2.76 -6.47 -9.21
C LEU A 157 1.34 -6.94 -8.93
N LYS A 158 0.84 -7.88 -9.71
CA LYS A 158 -0.36 -8.68 -9.43
C LYS A 158 -0.04 -10.12 -9.75
N THR A 159 -0.14 -11.02 -8.77
CA THR A 159 0.05 -12.46 -9.02
C THR A 159 -1.27 -13.10 -9.48
N GLU A 160 -1.17 -14.27 -10.12
CA GLU A 160 -2.33 -15.05 -10.61
C GLU A 160 -3.46 -15.16 -9.57
N THR A 161 -3.10 -15.44 -8.31
CA THR A 161 -4.08 -15.66 -7.23
C THR A 161 -4.48 -14.37 -6.50
N GLY A 162 -3.87 -13.23 -6.83
CA GLY A 162 -4.39 -11.92 -6.49
C GLY A 162 -3.59 -11.10 -5.48
N HIS A 163 -2.39 -11.52 -5.07
CA HIS A 163 -1.51 -10.64 -4.30
C HIS A 163 -1.17 -9.40 -5.13
N THR A 164 -1.33 -8.20 -4.57
CA THR A 164 -1.17 -6.93 -5.29
C THR A 164 -0.21 -5.99 -4.58
N ILE A 165 0.71 -5.38 -5.33
CA ILE A 165 1.43 -4.17 -4.94
C ILE A 165 1.07 -3.09 -5.95
N LEU A 166 0.59 -1.94 -5.48
CA LEU A 166 0.22 -0.83 -6.35
C LEU A 166 0.58 0.53 -5.75
N ALA A 167 0.89 1.47 -6.61
CA ALA A 167 1.10 2.88 -6.30
C ALA A 167 0.12 3.73 -7.12
N ASP A 168 -0.63 4.61 -6.48
CA ASP A 168 -1.43 5.63 -7.16
C ASP A 168 -0.67 6.94 -7.06
N ASP A 169 -0.20 7.46 -8.20
CA ASP A 169 0.53 8.75 -8.26
C ASP A 169 -0.39 9.89 -8.73
N ARG A 170 -1.72 9.70 -8.66
CA ARG A 170 -2.67 10.76 -8.99
C ARG A 170 -2.62 11.86 -7.93
N ASP A 171 -2.48 13.09 -8.39
CA ASP A 171 -2.50 14.29 -7.56
C ASP A 171 -3.71 14.29 -6.60
N GLY A 172 -3.44 14.38 -5.30
CA GLY A 172 -4.47 14.40 -4.24
C GLY A 172 -5.06 13.03 -3.87
N ASP A 173 -4.62 11.98 -4.54
CA ASP A 173 -5.06 10.60 -4.34
C ASP A 173 -3.88 9.64 -4.10
N GLU A 174 -2.71 10.18 -3.76
CA GLU A 174 -1.48 9.41 -3.64
C GLU A 174 -1.56 8.33 -2.56
N LEU A 175 -1.21 7.11 -2.94
CA LEU A 175 -1.22 5.96 -2.04
C LEU A 175 -0.26 4.87 -2.52
N LEU A 176 0.29 4.11 -1.56
CA LEU A 176 1.00 2.86 -1.79
C LEU A 176 0.31 1.75 -1.01
N ARG A 177 -0.01 0.64 -1.68
CA ARG A 177 -0.72 -0.49 -1.05
C ARG A 177 -0.09 -1.83 -1.39
N ILE A 178 -0.01 -2.68 -0.38
CA ILE A 178 0.32 -4.09 -0.48
C ILE A 178 -0.88 -4.87 0.04
N ILE A 179 -1.39 -5.79 -0.78
CA ILE A 179 -2.61 -6.55 -0.53
C ILE A 179 -2.28 -8.03 -0.73
N ASP A 180 -2.56 -8.86 0.25
CA ASP A 180 -2.42 -10.30 0.09
C ASP A 180 -3.66 -10.92 -0.61
N ARG A 181 -3.56 -12.18 -1.00
CA ARG A 181 -4.68 -12.92 -1.62
C ARG A 181 -5.93 -12.96 -0.72
N ALA A 182 -5.76 -13.04 0.59
CA ALA A 182 -6.87 -13.17 1.52
C ALA A 182 -7.57 -11.83 1.83
N GLY A 183 -6.93 -10.70 1.52
CA GLY A 183 -7.44 -9.35 1.72
C GLY A 183 -6.85 -8.61 2.94
N GLN A 184 -5.75 -9.09 3.52
CA GLN A 184 -4.90 -8.33 4.44
C GLN A 184 -4.21 -7.20 3.68
N ILE A 185 -4.05 -6.04 4.32
CA ILE A 185 -3.62 -4.82 3.64
C ILE A 185 -2.62 -4.04 4.49
N LEU A 186 -1.52 -3.62 3.86
CA LEU A 186 -0.71 -2.48 4.30
C LEU A 186 -0.99 -1.31 3.37
N THR A 187 -1.39 -0.17 3.92
CA THR A 187 -1.66 1.08 3.19
C THR A 187 -0.82 2.21 3.74
N MET A 188 -0.17 2.94 2.86
CA MET A 188 0.46 4.23 3.16
C MET A 188 -0.23 5.28 2.30
N GLU A 189 -0.74 6.34 2.91
CA GLU A 189 -1.30 7.48 2.21
C GLU A 189 -0.70 8.79 2.74
N GLY A 190 -0.31 9.63 1.80
CA GLY A 190 0.25 10.95 2.03
C GLY A 190 -0.14 11.82 0.85
N LYS A 191 -1.45 12.04 0.70
CA LYS A 191 -2.05 12.72 -0.46
C LYS A 191 -1.49 14.12 -0.56
N VAL A 192 -0.81 14.42 -1.66
CA VAL A 192 -0.18 15.73 -1.88
C VAL A 192 -1.21 16.64 -2.53
N LYS A 193 -1.28 17.90 -2.09
CA LYS A 193 -2.19 18.87 -2.67
C LYS A 193 -1.90 19.04 -4.18
N PRO A 194 -2.89 18.92 -5.07
CA PRO A 194 -2.66 19.01 -6.51
C PRO A 194 -2.00 20.32 -6.96
N GLU A 195 -2.35 21.43 -6.33
CA GLU A 195 -1.86 22.77 -6.67
C GLU A 195 -0.34 22.93 -6.51
N ILE A 196 0.29 22.17 -5.60
CA ILE A 196 1.75 22.23 -5.38
C ILE A 196 2.51 21.14 -6.13
N GLN A 197 1.81 20.17 -6.71
CA GLN A 197 2.40 19.04 -7.43
C GLN A 197 2.36 19.20 -8.96
N SER A 198 1.81 20.31 -9.46
CA SER A 198 1.75 20.63 -10.89
C SER A 198 3.10 20.41 -11.59
N GLY A 199 3.12 19.55 -12.63
CA GLY A 199 4.33 19.22 -13.37
C GLY A 199 5.35 18.35 -12.61
N ASN A 200 4.90 17.63 -11.57
CA ASN A 200 5.76 16.85 -10.66
C ASN A 200 6.83 17.72 -9.96
N ALA A 201 6.46 18.93 -9.51
CA ALA A 201 7.38 19.87 -8.88
C ALA A 201 7.91 19.39 -7.51
N LEU A 202 7.18 18.53 -6.80
CA LEU A 202 7.54 18.05 -5.45
C LEU A 202 7.92 16.57 -5.44
N ARG A 203 8.91 16.18 -6.26
CA ARG A 203 9.49 14.84 -6.17
C ARG A 203 10.12 14.65 -4.78
N ARG A 204 9.89 13.47 -4.17
CA ARG A 204 10.47 13.12 -2.86
C ARG A 204 12.00 13.21 -2.85
N GLY A 205 12.66 12.81 -3.94
CA GLY A 205 14.11 12.63 -3.95
C GLY A 205 14.52 11.61 -2.90
N THR A 206 15.42 11.99 -2.00
CA THR A 206 15.89 11.17 -0.87
C THR A 206 15.28 11.56 0.47
N LYS A 207 14.32 12.50 0.51
CA LYS A 207 13.70 13.02 1.74
C LYS A 207 12.95 11.92 2.49
N ASP A 208 13.08 11.88 3.80
CA ASP A 208 12.52 10.82 4.65
C ASP A 208 12.07 11.34 6.02
N ALA A 209 11.17 10.57 6.65
CA ALA A 209 10.58 10.96 7.93
C ALA A 209 11.56 10.89 9.11
N GLU A 210 12.65 10.12 8.99
CA GLU A 210 13.66 9.98 10.05
C GLU A 210 14.52 11.24 10.17
N LYS A 211 14.85 11.88 9.04
CA LYS A 211 15.58 13.15 9.00
C LYS A 211 14.70 14.36 9.26
N GLY A 212 13.38 14.22 9.17
CA GLY A 212 12.44 15.33 9.34
C GLY A 212 12.36 16.26 8.11
N ASP A 213 12.85 15.83 6.94
CA ASP A 213 12.87 16.63 5.70
C ASP A 213 11.79 16.19 4.68
N GLN A 214 10.87 15.31 5.09
CA GLN A 214 9.67 14.94 4.35
C GLN A 214 8.78 16.15 4.01
N LEU A 215 7.72 15.91 3.23
CA LEU A 215 6.74 16.95 2.92
C LEU A 215 6.08 17.50 4.20
N ASP A 216 5.87 18.81 4.25
CA ASP A 216 5.21 19.48 5.35
C ASP A 216 3.72 19.12 5.38
N ILE A 217 3.29 18.47 6.47
CA ILE A 217 1.92 17.96 6.59
C ILE A 217 0.90 19.10 6.51
N ALA A 218 1.19 20.25 7.12
CA ALA A 218 0.25 21.36 7.23
C ALA A 218 -0.07 21.99 5.87
N SER A 219 0.99 22.36 5.15
CA SER A 219 0.90 23.13 3.92
C SER A 219 0.79 22.24 2.69
N GLN A 220 1.37 21.04 2.69
CA GLN A 220 1.53 20.23 1.46
C GLN A 220 0.61 19.02 1.36
N ILE A 221 0.09 18.50 2.47
CA ILE A 221 -0.76 17.31 2.46
C ILE A 221 -2.25 17.67 2.45
N VAL A 222 -3.04 16.96 1.65
CA VAL A 222 -4.50 17.15 1.54
C VAL A 222 -5.14 16.93 2.91
N GLY A 223 -5.93 17.91 3.35
CA GLY A 223 -6.58 17.89 4.66
C GLY A 223 -5.62 17.89 5.85
N SER A 224 -4.34 18.17 5.62
CA SER A 224 -3.27 18.13 6.63
C SER A 224 -3.22 16.81 7.39
N ARG A 225 -3.48 15.70 6.68
CA ARG A 225 -3.59 14.35 7.23
C ARG A 225 -2.91 13.32 6.33
N ALA A 226 -2.02 12.54 6.90
CA ALA A 226 -1.46 11.33 6.33
C ALA A 226 -1.74 10.14 7.27
N ARG A 227 -1.71 8.91 6.74
CA ARG A 227 -1.77 7.70 7.59
C ARG A 227 -0.96 6.55 7.02
N ILE A 228 -0.50 5.71 7.93
CA ILE A 228 -0.01 4.36 7.65
C ILE A 228 -0.94 3.39 8.38
N GLN A 229 -1.46 2.39 7.67
CA GLN A 229 -2.45 1.47 8.20
C GLN A 229 -2.13 0.03 7.81
N LEU A 230 -1.99 -0.83 8.82
CA LEU A 230 -2.02 -2.29 8.67
C LEU A 230 -3.43 -2.79 9.03
N THR A 231 -4.01 -3.66 8.21
CA THR A 231 -5.33 -4.26 8.45
C THR A 231 -5.31 -5.75 8.18
N ASP A 232 -5.75 -6.52 9.17
CA ASP A 232 -5.90 -7.98 9.09
C ASP A 232 -7.32 -8.39 8.63
N LEU A 233 -7.50 -9.68 8.30
CA LEU A 233 -8.78 -10.31 7.94
C LEU A 233 -9.89 -10.11 8.96
N CYS A 234 -9.57 -10.11 10.25
CA CYS A 234 -10.54 -9.84 11.31
C CYS A 234 -10.78 -8.34 11.53
N ARG A 235 -10.27 -7.46 10.67
CA ARG A 235 -10.29 -5.99 10.79
C ARG A 235 -9.57 -5.48 12.03
N GLN A 236 -8.64 -6.27 12.56
CA GLN A 236 -7.64 -5.76 13.50
C GLN A 236 -6.76 -4.75 12.76
N GLN A 237 -6.36 -3.69 13.45
CA GLN A 237 -5.71 -2.54 12.84
C GLN A 237 -4.57 -2.01 13.68
N VAL A 238 -3.49 -1.62 13.01
CA VAL A 238 -2.50 -0.68 13.53
C VAL A 238 -2.53 0.53 12.62
N ILE A 239 -2.82 1.71 13.18
CA ILE A 239 -2.92 2.96 12.42
C ILE A 239 -2.00 3.99 13.06
N LEU A 240 -1.10 4.55 12.24
CA LEU A 240 -0.34 5.73 12.55
C LEU A 240 -0.98 6.89 11.78
N GLU A 241 -1.57 7.85 12.48
CA GLU A 241 -2.15 9.04 11.90
C GLU A 241 -1.23 10.23 12.14
N ALA A 242 -0.78 10.85 11.07
CA ALA A 242 0.04 12.05 11.11
C ALA A 242 -0.80 13.25 10.71
N TRP A 243 -0.99 14.17 11.64
CA TRP A 243 -1.71 15.43 11.50
C TRP A 243 -0.89 16.47 12.25
N GLN A 244 -0.83 17.72 11.80
CA GLN A 244 -0.18 18.74 12.62
C GLN A 244 -0.91 18.89 13.96
N ASP A 245 -0.17 18.68 15.06
CA ASP A 245 -0.62 18.83 16.44
C ASP A 245 -1.79 17.90 16.84
N LYS A 246 -2.02 16.80 16.11
CA LYS A 246 -3.16 15.86 16.31
C LYS A 246 -2.78 14.41 16.03
N GLU A 247 -1.50 14.07 16.18
CA GLU A 247 -0.96 12.76 15.85
C GLU A 247 -1.50 11.68 16.79
N LYS A 248 -1.78 10.51 16.21
CA LYS A 248 -2.37 9.39 16.93
C LYS A 248 -1.79 8.06 16.48
N VAL A 249 -1.60 7.18 17.45
CA VAL A 249 -1.33 5.77 17.23
C VAL A 249 -2.50 4.96 17.76
N HIS A 250 -3.09 4.14 16.89
CA HIS A 250 -4.15 3.22 17.24
C HIS A 250 -3.66 1.79 17.10
N ILE A 251 -3.86 0.97 18.13
CA ILE A 251 -3.76 -0.48 18.04
C ILE A 251 -5.14 -1.02 18.42
N LEU A 252 -5.80 -1.67 17.47
CA LEU A 252 -7.16 -2.18 17.61
C LEU A 252 -7.17 -3.68 17.35
N SER A 253 -7.60 -4.45 18.35
CA SER A 253 -7.99 -5.85 18.17
C SER A 253 -9.50 -5.95 18.18
N CYS A 254 -10.10 -6.64 17.23
CA CYS A 254 -11.53 -6.92 17.22
C CYS A 254 -11.86 -8.25 16.53
N ASP A 255 -13.09 -8.72 16.75
CA ASP A 255 -13.68 -9.79 15.94
C ASP A 255 -14.20 -9.23 14.59
N LYS A 256 -14.46 -10.13 13.64
CA LYS A 256 -14.92 -9.76 12.28
C LYS A 256 -16.17 -8.86 12.30
N GLY A 257 -17.06 -9.08 13.27
CA GLY A 257 -18.30 -8.32 13.47
C GLY A 257 -18.14 -7.00 14.23
N ARG A 258 -16.95 -6.72 14.79
CA ARG A 258 -16.67 -5.60 15.72
C ARG A 258 -17.54 -5.60 16.98
N SER A 259 -18.16 -6.72 17.34
CA SER A 259 -18.90 -6.92 18.58
C SER A 259 -17.98 -7.03 19.80
N ARG A 260 -16.74 -7.43 19.60
CA ARG A 260 -15.72 -7.56 20.63
C ARG A 260 -14.51 -6.79 20.19
N TRP A 261 -14.12 -5.76 20.95
CA TRP A 261 -12.95 -4.96 20.64
C TRP A 261 -12.14 -4.60 21.89
N GLN A 262 -10.85 -4.36 21.67
CA GLN A 262 -9.90 -3.81 22.63
C GLN A 262 -9.00 -2.84 21.88
N LYS A 263 -8.60 -1.76 22.54
CA LYS A 263 -7.88 -0.67 21.87
C LYS A 263 -6.80 -0.09 22.76
N ILE A 264 -5.69 0.27 22.14
CA ILE A 264 -4.69 1.19 22.69
C ILE A 264 -4.71 2.43 21.81
N LEU A 265 -4.79 3.60 22.44
CA LEU A 265 -4.61 4.91 21.83
C LEU A 265 -3.43 5.59 22.49
N ILE A 266 -2.50 6.07 21.68
CA ILE A 266 -1.55 7.10 22.06
C ILE A 266 -1.96 8.33 21.26
N ASP A 267 -2.38 9.39 21.95
CA ASP A 267 -2.85 10.65 21.39
C ASP A 267 -1.89 11.74 21.83
N THR A 268 -1.17 12.34 20.88
CA THR A 268 -0.30 13.49 21.13
C THR A 268 -0.93 14.77 20.57
N THR A 269 -2.27 14.80 20.47
CA THR A 269 -2.98 16.04 20.16
C THR A 269 -2.58 17.11 21.17
N LYS A 270 -2.10 18.24 20.66
CA LYS A 270 -1.71 19.39 21.48
C LYS A 270 -2.83 19.77 22.46
N ASP A 271 -2.45 19.95 23.71
CA ASP A 271 -3.31 20.29 24.84
C ASP A 271 -4.31 19.18 25.24
N ARG A 272 -4.20 17.96 24.68
CA ARG A 272 -5.06 16.80 24.99
C ARG A 272 -4.30 15.47 24.91
N GLU A 273 -3.07 15.47 25.38
CA GLU A 273 -2.15 14.35 25.29
C GLU A 273 -2.61 13.23 26.23
N LYS A 274 -2.75 12.01 25.71
CA LYS A 274 -3.15 10.86 26.52
C LYS A 274 -2.70 9.53 25.97
N VAL A 275 -2.51 8.58 26.88
CA VAL A 275 -2.39 7.16 26.57
C VAL A 275 -3.60 6.46 27.19
N HIS A 276 -4.40 5.80 26.37
CA HIS A 276 -5.64 5.15 26.81
C HIS A 276 -5.69 3.71 26.32
N ILE A 277 -5.78 2.78 27.26
CA ILE A 277 -5.95 1.36 27.02
C ILE A 277 -7.36 0.98 27.43
N TRP A 278 -8.15 0.46 26.50
CA TRP A 278 -9.46 -0.11 26.77
C TRP A 278 -9.39 -1.63 26.74
N GLY A 279 -9.88 -2.25 27.81
CA GLY A 279 -10.21 -3.67 27.82
C GLY A 279 -11.42 -3.99 26.96
N LEU A 280 -11.99 -5.18 27.16
CA LEU A 280 -13.07 -5.69 26.29
C LEU A 280 -14.26 -4.72 26.26
N ASN A 281 -14.58 -4.20 25.07
CA ASN A 281 -15.68 -3.29 24.82
C ASN A 281 -15.66 -2.03 25.71
N GLY A 282 -14.48 -1.61 26.18
CA GLY A 282 -14.33 -0.45 27.05
C GLY A 282 -14.90 -0.63 28.46
N THR A 283 -15.17 -1.86 28.91
CA THR A 283 -15.70 -2.08 30.28
C THR A 283 -14.68 -1.82 31.39
N GLN A 284 -13.40 -1.74 31.04
CA GLN A 284 -12.28 -1.49 31.95
C GLN A 284 -11.22 -0.72 31.18
N GLU A 285 -10.44 0.10 31.87
CA GLU A 285 -9.48 0.99 31.23
C GLU A 285 -8.27 1.35 32.09
N ILE A 286 -7.19 1.72 31.41
CA ILE A 286 -6.04 2.41 31.97
C ILE A 286 -5.89 3.71 31.17
N LEU A 287 -5.87 4.84 31.87
CA LEU A 287 -5.74 6.16 31.29
C LEU A 287 -4.56 6.87 31.93
N VAL A 288 -3.64 7.35 31.11
CA VAL A 288 -2.68 8.40 31.45
C VAL A 288 -3.10 9.62 30.65
N ASP A 289 -3.58 10.64 31.35
CA ASP A 289 -4.07 11.88 30.76
C ASP A 289 -3.13 13.01 31.17
N SER A 290 -2.53 13.65 30.18
CA SER A 290 -1.63 14.80 30.32
C SER A 290 -2.27 16.07 29.75
N THR A 291 -3.57 16.05 29.46
CA THR A 291 -4.37 17.23 29.08
C THR A 291 -4.19 18.32 30.13
N ALA A 292 -3.87 19.53 29.68
CA ALA A 292 -3.67 20.69 30.55
C ALA A 292 -4.88 20.91 31.48
N ALA A 293 -4.62 21.04 32.78
CA ALA A 293 -5.62 21.20 33.85
C ALA A 293 -6.57 20.00 34.07
N ALA A 294 -6.30 18.85 33.46
CA ALA A 294 -7.03 17.60 33.66
C ALA A 294 -6.09 16.41 33.90
N GLU A 295 -4.85 16.68 34.30
CA GLU A 295 -3.77 15.71 34.42
C GLU A 295 -4.10 14.63 35.44
N GLN A 296 -4.07 13.37 35.00
CA GLN A 296 -4.37 12.23 35.88
C GLN A 296 -3.86 10.91 35.32
N ILE A 297 -3.66 9.97 36.23
CA ILE A 297 -3.49 8.55 35.91
C ILE A 297 -4.64 7.80 36.57
N ARG A 298 -5.40 7.01 35.81
CA ARG A 298 -6.60 6.33 36.27
C ARG A 298 -6.62 4.88 35.78
N LEU A 299 -6.92 3.96 36.69
CA LEU A 299 -7.22 2.57 36.41
C LEU A 299 -8.67 2.32 36.81
N THR A 300 -9.45 1.70 35.95
CA THR A 300 -10.85 1.34 36.23
C THR A 300 -11.11 -0.09 35.81
N ASP A 301 -11.58 -0.91 36.75
CA ASP A 301 -11.92 -2.30 36.47
C ASP A 301 -13.36 -2.44 35.97
N LYS A 302 -13.75 -3.67 35.59
CA LYS A 302 -15.11 -3.97 35.11
C LYS A 302 -16.19 -3.78 36.19
N ALA A 303 -15.83 -3.89 37.47
CA ALA A 303 -16.76 -3.74 38.58
C ALA A 303 -16.96 -2.29 39.03
N GLY A 304 -16.22 -1.33 38.44
CA GLY A 304 -16.25 0.09 38.79
C GLY A 304 -15.28 0.48 39.91
N GLN A 305 -14.35 -0.40 40.29
CA GLN A 305 -13.25 -0.06 41.18
C GLN A 305 -12.30 0.90 40.48
N VAL A 306 -11.80 1.91 41.20
CA VAL A 306 -10.97 2.96 40.62
C VAL A 306 -9.73 3.19 41.47
N VAL A 307 -8.57 3.24 40.82
CA VAL A 307 -7.33 3.81 41.39
C VAL A 307 -6.99 5.03 40.58
N ARG A 308 -6.85 6.20 41.21
CA ARG A 308 -6.64 7.48 40.52
C ARG A 308 -5.59 8.32 41.23
N MET A 309 -4.63 8.82 40.47
CA MET A 309 -3.74 9.92 40.83
C MET A 309 -4.18 11.14 40.00
N ASN A 310 -4.62 12.21 40.65
CA ASN A 310 -5.10 13.43 40.01
C ASN A 310 -4.13 14.57 40.33
N ALA A 311 -3.62 15.23 39.31
CA ALA A 311 -2.74 16.39 39.43
C ALA A 311 -3.39 17.67 38.88
N ALA A 312 -4.67 17.60 38.49
CA ALA A 312 -5.43 18.76 38.05
C ALA A 312 -5.45 19.86 39.14
N PRO A 313 -5.21 21.14 38.78
CA PRO A 313 -5.11 22.23 39.73
C PRO A 313 -6.34 22.36 40.65
N GLY A 314 -6.11 22.38 41.96
CA GLY A 314 -7.17 22.49 42.97
C GLY A 314 -7.97 21.20 43.20
N GLN A 315 -7.53 20.07 42.64
CA GLN A 315 -8.12 18.74 42.85
C GLN A 315 -7.05 17.65 43.08
N GLU A 316 -5.84 18.07 43.44
CA GLU A 316 -4.68 17.22 43.61
C GLU A 316 -4.99 16.13 44.64
N SER A 317 -4.93 14.87 44.21
CA SER A 317 -5.29 13.75 45.09
C SER A 317 -4.76 12.42 44.60
N ILE A 318 -4.62 11.48 45.53
CA ILE A 318 -4.39 10.05 45.22
C ILE A 318 -5.49 9.25 45.90
N SER A 319 -6.17 8.39 45.15
CA SER A 319 -7.34 7.68 45.65
C SER A 319 -7.43 6.23 45.17
N ALA A 320 -8.01 5.38 46.00
CA ALA A 320 -8.43 4.04 45.64
C ALA A 320 -9.84 3.82 46.20
N THR A 321 -10.78 3.46 45.31
CA THR A 321 -12.18 3.18 45.65
C THR A 321 -12.52 1.76 45.24
N ASP A 322 -12.96 0.94 46.18
CA ASP A 322 -13.43 -0.42 45.87
C ASP A 322 -14.87 -0.40 45.33
N LYS A 323 -15.40 -1.58 45.00
CA LYS A 323 -16.76 -1.74 44.45
C LYS A 323 -17.84 -1.38 45.49
N SER A 324 -17.53 -1.59 46.76
CA SER A 324 -18.45 -1.40 47.87
C SER A 324 -18.51 0.07 48.32
N GLY A 325 -17.56 0.90 47.90
CA GLY A 325 -17.44 2.31 48.28
C GLY A 325 -16.44 2.56 49.41
N SER A 326 -15.63 1.58 49.80
CA SER A 326 -14.48 1.81 50.68
C SER A 326 -13.45 2.66 49.93
N LEU A 327 -12.89 3.66 50.61
CA LEU A 327 -12.06 4.72 50.04
C LEU A 327 -10.78 4.88 50.85
N VAL A 328 -9.65 4.92 50.15
CA VAL A 328 -8.40 5.51 50.63
C VAL A 328 -8.17 6.75 49.79
N PHE A 329 -8.05 7.92 50.43
CA PHE A 329 -7.95 9.21 49.75
C PHE A 329 -6.87 10.07 50.41
N MET A 330 -5.86 10.46 49.66
CA MET A 330 -4.85 11.45 50.05
C MET A 330 -5.19 12.75 49.33
N ASP A 331 -5.55 13.77 50.10
CA ASP A 331 -5.95 15.10 49.66
C ASP A 331 -4.71 16.00 49.58
N GLY A 332 -4.27 16.33 48.38
CA GLY A 332 -3.15 17.24 48.16
C GLY A 332 -3.50 18.71 48.39
N VAL A 333 -4.79 19.08 48.33
CA VAL A 333 -5.27 20.46 48.51
C VAL A 333 -5.38 20.78 50.00
N ALA A 334 -6.04 19.91 50.75
CA ALA A 334 -6.25 20.11 52.19
C ALA A 334 -5.11 19.54 53.05
N GLY A 335 -4.25 18.68 52.49
CA GLY A 335 -3.17 18.00 53.21
C GLY A 335 -3.63 16.83 54.09
N ASN A 336 -4.83 16.30 53.87
CA ASN A 336 -5.44 15.26 54.70
C ASN A 336 -5.29 13.87 54.09
N ILE A 337 -5.29 12.84 54.95
CA ILE A 337 -5.45 11.44 54.52
C ILE A 337 -6.75 10.90 55.12
N ILE A 338 -7.65 10.43 54.27
CA ILE A 338 -8.98 9.92 54.63
C ILE A 338 -9.03 8.43 54.28
N ILE A 339 -9.32 7.60 55.28
CA ILE A 339 -9.59 6.17 55.10
C ILE A 339 -11.01 5.90 55.57
N ARG A 340 -11.87 5.44 54.65
CA ARG A 340 -13.26 5.08 54.92
C ARG A 340 -13.47 3.64 54.51
N SER A 341 -13.91 2.80 55.44
CA SER A 341 -14.32 1.42 55.17
C SER A 341 -15.84 1.31 55.26
N THR A 342 -16.42 0.42 54.46
CA THR A 342 -17.82 0.00 54.61
C THR A 342 -18.04 -0.98 55.76
N ASN A 343 -16.96 -1.47 56.36
CA ASN A 343 -16.99 -2.37 57.51
C ASN A 343 -15.96 -1.92 58.55
N THR A 344 -14.75 -2.51 58.53
CA THR A 344 -13.69 -2.23 59.52
C THR A 344 -12.46 -1.64 58.83
N VAL A 345 -11.78 -0.69 59.49
CA VAL A 345 -10.41 -0.28 59.17
C VAL A 345 -9.51 -0.86 60.25
N LEU A 346 -8.48 -1.62 59.86
CA LEU A 346 -7.54 -2.26 60.79
C LEU A 346 -6.16 -1.66 60.57
N ILE A 347 -5.66 -0.93 61.56
CA ILE A 347 -4.33 -0.28 61.55
C ILE A 347 -3.49 -1.03 62.58
N ASN A 348 -2.57 -1.87 62.11
CA ASN A 348 -1.57 -2.47 62.98
C ASN A 348 -0.43 -1.46 63.15
N THR A 349 -0.25 -1.02 64.39
CA THR A 349 0.86 -0.14 64.81
C THR A 349 2.17 -0.88 64.94
#